data_AF-A0A7J2YMA2-F1
#
_entry.id   AF-A0A7J2YMA2-F1
#
_cell.length_a   1.000
_cell.length_b   1.000
_cell.length_c   1.000
_cell.angle_alpha   90.00
_cell.angle_beta   90.00
_cell.angle_gamma   90.00
#
_symmetry.space_group_name_H-M   'P 1'
#
loop_
_entity.id
_entity.type
_entity.pdbx_description
1 polymer ?
#
loop_
_entity_poly.entity_id
_entity_poly.type
_entity_poly.pdbx_seq_one_letter_code
_entity_poly.pdbx_strand_id
1 'polypeptide(L)'
;MALDKKDENSFANNIWQVAAELEYMLFLFSMKFQDEIDQLKWKPKPELKKAETGPMLVEVQNLLNEAEKCMENEKSVDAYKNAYIARHYVLKVQESLAKKKREALKKK
;
A
#
# COMPACT_ATOMS: atom_id res chain seq x y z
N MET A 1 -19.91 -5.56 -12.85
CA MET A 1 -20.51 -4.63 -11.87
C MET A 1 -20.00 -3.24 -12.19
N ALA A 2 -20.88 -2.32 -12.61
CA ALA A 2 -20.52 -0.91 -12.78
C ALA A 2 -20.73 -0.24 -11.41
N LEU A 3 -19.68 0.33 -10.84
CA LEU A 3 -19.79 1.15 -9.62
C LEU A 3 -20.48 2.46 -9.99
N ASP A 4 -21.44 2.90 -9.17
CA ASP A 4 -22.01 4.24 -9.31
C ASP A 4 -20.91 5.29 -9.10
N LYS A 5 -21.00 6.46 -9.73
CA LYS A 5 -19.94 7.51 -9.64
C LYS A 5 -19.66 7.93 -8.20
N LYS A 6 -20.66 7.83 -7.32
CA LYS A 6 -20.54 8.10 -5.89
C LYS A 6 -19.66 7.04 -5.20
N ASP A 7 -19.81 5.78 -5.57
CA ASP A 7 -19.04 4.66 -5.02
C ASP A 7 -17.59 4.67 -5.52
N GLU A 8 -17.34 5.05 -6.78
CA GLU A 8 -15.97 5.20 -7.29
C GLU A 8 -15.18 6.30 -6.58
N ASN A 9 -15.82 7.44 -6.27
CA ASN A 9 -15.18 8.51 -5.51
C ASN A 9 -14.92 8.11 -4.05
N SER A 10 -15.86 7.41 -3.42
CA SER A 10 -15.70 6.86 -2.07
C SER A 10 -14.54 5.86 -2.00
N PHE A 11 -14.49 4.94 -2.97
CA PHE A 11 -13.41 3.97 -3.09
C PHE A 11 -12.04 4.64 -3.23
N ALA A 12 -11.91 5.61 -4.15
CA ALA A 12 -10.66 6.34 -4.33
C ALA A 12 -10.22 7.07 -3.05
N ASN A 13 -11.15 7.69 -2.32
CA ASN A 13 -10.85 8.35 -1.04
C ASN A 13 -10.35 7.35 0.02
N ASN A 14 -10.96 6.17 0.13
CA ASN A 14 -10.51 5.14 1.06
C ASN A 14 -9.09 4.67 0.74
N ILE A 15 -8.75 4.50 -0.54
CA ILE A 15 -7.38 4.17 -0.94
C ILE A 15 -6.40 5.29 -0.56
N TRP A 16 -6.79 6.55 -0.69
CA TRP A 16 -5.96 7.68 -0.22
C TRP A 16 -5.76 7.67 1.30
N GLN A 17 -6.79 7.35 2.06
CA GLN A 17 -6.69 7.23 3.51
C GLN A 17 -5.73 6.10 3.90
N VAL A 18 -5.89 4.90 3.32
CA VAL A 18 -4.99 3.76 3.57
C VAL A 18 -3.55 4.13 3.26
N ALA A 19 -3.29 4.84 2.15
CA ALA A 19 -1.95 5.30 1.82
C ALA A 19 -1.37 6.24 2.88
N ALA A 20 -2.16 7.20 3.35
CA ALA A 20 -1.72 8.16 4.37
C ALA A 20 -1.42 7.47 5.71
N GLU A 21 -2.28 6.55 6.15
CA GLU A 21 -2.06 5.75 7.36
C GLU A 21 -0.79 4.89 7.25
N LEU A 22 -0.54 4.32 6.07
CA LEU A 22 0.67 3.54 5.82
C LEU A 22 1.95 4.37 5.87
N GLU A 23 1.95 5.55 5.25
CA GLU A 23 3.09 6.47 5.28
C GLU A 23 3.36 6.93 6.71
N TYR A 24 2.31 7.17 7.50
CA TYR A 24 2.45 7.48 8.92
C TYR A 24 3.06 6.32 9.71
N MET A 25 2.60 5.08 9.50
CA MET A 25 3.17 3.89 10.12
C MET A 25 4.66 3.72 9.77
N LEU A 26 5.02 3.86 8.50
CA LEU A 26 6.41 3.75 8.03
C LEU A 26 7.30 4.87 8.61
N PHE A 27 6.76 6.08 8.74
CA PHE A 27 7.43 7.17 9.43
C PHE A 27 7.72 6.80 10.89
N LEU A 28 6.75 6.27 11.63
CA LEU A 28 6.99 5.80 13.00
C LEU A 28 8.04 4.69 13.09
N PHE A 29 8.06 3.76 12.12
CA PHE A 29 9.10 2.73 12.05
C PHE A 29 10.49 3.33 11.81
N SER A 30 10.61 4.31 10.91
CA SER A 30 11.87 5.02 10.71
C SER A 30 12.33 5.76 11.96
N MET A 31 11.43 6.25 12.80
CA MET A 31 11.82 6.88 14.07
C MET A 31 12.27 5.87 15.13
N LYS A 32 11.63 4.69 15.19
CA LYS A 32 11.86 3.71 16.26
C LYS A 32 12.95 2.70 15.96
N PHE A 33 13.15 2.35 14.70
CA PHE A 33 13.97 1.22 14.27
C PHE A 33 15.00 1.63 13.21
N GLN A 34 15.36 2.92 13.15
CA GLN A 34 16.26 3.47 12.13
C GLN A 34 17.56 2.66 11.99
N ASP A 35 18.23 2.38 13.11
CA ASP A 35 19.52 1.68 13.12
C ASP A 35 19.41 0.25 12.58
N GLU A 36 18.34 -0.45 12.93
CA GLU A 36 18.05 -1.81 12.47
C GLU A 36 17.72 -1.83 10.97
N ILE A 37 16.92 -0.85 10.53
CA ILE A 37 16.54 -0.65 9.13
C ILE A 37 17.77 -0.33 8.27
N ASP A 38 18.66 0.54 8.73
CA ASP A 38 19.87 0.95 8.00
C ASP A 38 20.88 -0.20 7.86
N GLN A 39 20.96 -1.08 8.86
CA GLN A 39 21.82 -2.26 8.82
C GLN A 39 21.39 -3.30 7.77
N LEU A 40 20.11 -3.36 7.43
CA LEU A 40 19.57 -4.39 6.53
C LEU A 40 20.10 -4.31 5.09
N LYS A 41 20.63 -3.15 4.64
CA LYS A 41 21.00 -2.88 3.23
C LYS A 41 19.92 -3.35 2.24
N TRP A 42 18.67 -3.41 2.69
CA TRP A 42 17.60 -4.07 1.98
C TRP A 42 17.04 -3.10 0.94
N LYS A 43 17.07 -3.52 -0.32
CA LYS A 43 16.47 -2.79 -1.44
C LYS A 43 15.23 -3.54 -1.92
N PRO A 44 14.04 -3.16 -1.45
CA PRO A 44 12.82 -3.77 -1.94
C PRO A 44 12.64 -3.49 -3.43
N LYS A 45 12.47 -4.58 -4.20
CA LYS A 45 11.94 -4.56 -5.56
C LYS A 45 10.70 -5.46 -5.58
N PRO A 46 9.56 -5.01 -5.04
CA PRO A 46 8.33 -5.80 -5.14
C PRO A 46 8.04 -6.02 -6.62
N GLU A 47 7.92 -7.28 -7.02
CA GLU A 47 7.53 -7.65 -8.38
C GLU A 47 6.04 -7.36 -8.57
N LEU A 48 5.73 -6.08 -8.78
CA LEU A 48 4.39 -5.62 -9.06
C LEU A 48 4.02 -6.03 -10.49
N LYS A 49 3.54 -7.27 -10.65
CA LYS A 49 2.93 -7.71 -11.91
C LYS A 49 1.77 -6.76 -12.25
N LYS A 50 1.43 -6.64 -13.54
CA LYS A 50 0.23 -5.93 -14.01
C LYS A 50 -1.02 -6.71 -13.57
N ALA A 51 -1.30 -6.73 -12.28
CA ALA A 51 -2.47 -7.33 -11.69
C ALA A 51 -3.62 -6.31 -11.66
N GLU A 52 -4.85 -6.81 -11.61
CA GLU A 52 -6.01 -5.97 -11.41
C GLU A 52 -6.02 -5.37 -10.00
N THR A 53 -6.77 -4.28 -9.81
CA THR A 53 -6.87 -3.57 -8.53
C THR A 53 -7.33 -4.49 -7.39
N GLY A 54 -8.26 -5.41 -7.64
CA GLY A 54 -8.78 -6.32 -6.61
C GLY A 54 -7.70 -7.22 -5.98
N PRO A 55 -6.99 -8.05 -6.78
CA PRO A 55 -5.89 -8.87 -6.28
C PRO A 55 -4.79 -8.08 -5.57
N MET A 56 -4.46 -6.86 -6.04
CA MET A 56 -3.49 -6.01 -5.34
C MET A 56 -3.96 -5.60 -3.95
N LEU A 57 -5.25 -5.34 -3.76
CA LEU A 57 -5.79 -4.97 -2.44
C LEU A 57 -5.87 -6.15 -1.48
N VAL A 58 -6.13 -7.36 -2.00
CA VAL A 58 -6.01 -8.59 -1.20
C VAL A 58 -4.58 -8.76 -0.69
N GLU A 59 -3.59 -8.50 -1.56
CA GLU A 59 -2.19 -8.58 -1.16
C GLU A 59 -1.81 -7.51 -0.14
N VAL A 60 -2.30 -6.27 -0.30
CA VAL A 60 -2.15 -5.21 0.72
C VAL A 60 -2.69 -5.66 2.07
N GLN A 61 -3.89 -6.25 2.10
CA GLN A 61 -4.50 -6.73 3.34
C GLN A 61 -3.68 -7.86 3.98
N ASN A 62 -3.22 -8.83 3.19
CA ASN A 62 -2.38 -9.92 3.67
C ASN A 62 -1.07 -9.40 4.28
N LEU A 63 -0.40 -8.46 3.60
CA LEU A 63 0.84 -7.85 4.07
C LEU A 63 0.62 -7.07 5.38
N LEU A 64 -0.49 -6.35 5.52
CA LEU A 64 -0.76 -5.60 6.74
C LEU A 64 -1.10 -6.51 7.92
N ASN A 65 -1.87 -7.58 7.69
CA ASN A 65 -2.09 -8.60 8.70
C ASN A 65 -0.77 -9.26 9.13
N GLU A 66 0.15 -9.49 8.19
CA GLU A 66 1.47 -10.05 8.52
C GLU A 66 2.35 -9.03 9.25
N ALA A 67 2.27 -7.74 8.90
CA ALA A 67 2.95 -6.69 9.63
C ALA A 67 2.47 -6.59 11.08
N GLU A 68 1.17 -6.67 11.31
CA GLU A 68 0.56 -6.70 12.65
C GLU A 68 1.05 -7.89 13.47
N LYS A 69 0.99 -9.11 12.92
CA LYS A 69 1.57 -10.29 13.57
C LYS A 69 3.06 -10.15 13.87
N CYS A 70 3.83 -9.55 12.96
CA CYS A 70 5.25 -9.31 13.19
C CYS A 70 5.47 -8.35 14.37
N MET A 71 4.64 -7.32 14.51
CA MET A 71 4.69 -6.41 15.67
C MET A 71 4.36 -7.12 16.98
N GLU A 72 3.34 -7.98 17.00
CA GLU A 72 2.98 -8.78 18.19
C GLU A 72 4.09 -9.74 18.63
N ASN A 73 4.87 -10.24 17.67
CA ASN A 73 5.98 -11.16 17.91
C ASN A 73 7.35 -10.45 18.06
N GLU A 74 7.36 -9.14 18.29
CA GLU A 74 8.58 -8.31 18.45
C GLU A 74 9.54 -8.35 17.23
N LYS A 75 9.02 -8.69 16.04
CA LYS A 75 9.76 -8.71 14.76
C LYS A 75 9.59 -7.40 14.00
N SER A 76 9.97 -6.29 14.61
CA SER A 76 9.76 -4.93 14.11
C SER A 76 10.31 -4.69 12.69
N VAL A 77 11.47 -5.27 12.38
CA VAL A 77 12.08 -5.21 11.04
C VAL A 77 11.19 -5.88 9.98
N ASP A 78 10.62 -7.03 10.29
CA ASP A 78 9.78 -7.75 9.33
C ASP A 78 8.41 -7.09 9.19
N ALA A 79 7.89 -6.49 10.27
CA ALA A 79 6.73 -5.61 10.21
C ALA A 79 6.96 -4.42 9.28
N TYR A 80 8.12 -3.76 9.39
CA TYR A 80 8.51 -2.68 8.48
C TYR A 80 8.57 -3.14 7.02
N LYS A 81 9.19 -4.29 6.74
CA LYS A 81 9.27 -4.84 5.37
C LYS A 81 7.89 -5.07 4.77
N ASN A 82 6.99 -5.71 5.53
CA ASN A 82 5.63 -5.99 5.08
C ASN A 82 4.83 -4.70 4.81
N ALA A 83 4.88 -3.74 5.74
CA ALA A 83 4.24 -2.42 5.56
C ALA A 83 4.82 -1.67 4.34
N TYR A 84 6.13 -1.74 4.14
CA TYR A 84 6.81 -1.10 3.01
C TYR A 84 6.40 -1.72 1.67
N ILE A 85 6.24 -3.04 1.60
CA ILE A 85 5.75 -3.72 0.39
C ILE A 85 4.28 -3.35 0.16
N ALA A 86 3.44 -3.33 1.20
CA ALA A 86 2.05 -2.94 1.10
C ALA A 86 1.91 -1.53 0.49
N ARG A 87 2.80 -0.60 0.87
CA ARG A 87 2.87 0.76 0.32
C ARG A 87 3.00 0.75 -1.19
N HIS A 88 3.86 -0.09 -1.72
CA HIS A 88 4.13 -0.17 -3.15
C HIS A 88 2.90 -0.67 -3.92
N TYR A 89 2.16 -1.63 -3.36
CA TYR A 89 0.89 -2.06 -3.93
C TYR A 89 -0.18 -0.96 -3.89
N VAL A 90 -0.32 -0.25 -2.76
CA VAL A 90 -1.28 0.87 -2.64
C VAL A 90 -0.98 1.98 -3.66
N LEU A 91 0.28 2.39 -3.80
CA LEU A 91 0.70 3.36 -4.81
C LEU A 91 0.35 2.89 -6.23
N LYS A 92 0.52 1.59 -6.52
CA LYS A 92 0.14 1.03 -7.83
C LYS A 92 -1.35 1.06 -8.09
N VAL A 93 -2.17 0.83 -7.07
CA VAL A 93 -3.62 0.98 -7.15
C VAL A 93 -3.99 2.45 -7.41
N GLN A 94 -3.39 3.40 -6.67
CA GLN A 94 -3.61 4.83 -6.88
C GLN A 94 -3.24 5.29 -8.30
N GLU A 95 -2.10 4.85 -8.83
CA GLU A 95 -1.70 5.11 -10.23
C GLU A 95 -2.75 4.60 -11.22
N SER A 96 -3.24 3.38 -11.00
CA SER A 96 -4.24 2.73 -11.86
C SER A 96 -5.57 3.49 -11.84
N LEU A 97 -6.02 3.94 -10.67
CA LEU A 97 -7.22 4.76 -10.51
C LEU A 97 -7.06 6.14 -11.19
N ALA A 98 -5.93 6.81 -10.97
CA ALA A 98 -5.64 8.09 -11.61
C ALA A 98 -5.62 7.97 -13.14
N LYS A 99 -5.06 6.88 -13.68
CA LYS A 99 -5.05 6.60 -15.11
C LYS A 99 -6.47 6.41 -15.66
N LYS A 100 -7.29 5.58 -15.01
CA LYS A 100 -8.70 5.37 -15.39
C LYS A 100 -9.50 6.69 -15.39
N LYS A 101 -9.32 7.53 -14.36
CA LYS A 101 -9.97 8.85 -14.27
C LYS A 101 -9.56 9.76 -15.43
N ARG A 102 -8.27 9.82 -15.77
CA ARG A 102 -7.77 10.62 -16.91
C ARG A 102 -8.34 10.13 -18.24
N GLU A 103 -8.41 8.82 -18.46
CA GLU A 103 -8.97 8.24 -19.68
C GLU A 103 -10.47 8.52 -19.81
N ALA A 104 -11.23 8.45 -18.71
CA ALA A 104 -12.65 8.79 -18.70
C ALA A 104 -12.91 10.28 -19.03
N LEU A 105 -12.04 11.17 -18.56
CA LEU A 105 -12.12 12.61 -18.86
C LEU A 105 -11.81 12.95 -20.32
N LYS A 106 -10.93 12.17 -20.98
CA LYS A 106 -10.60 12.34 -22.41
C LYS A 106 -11.69 11.84 -23.36
N LYS A 107 -12.57 10.95 -22.89
CA LYS A 107 -13.69 10.38 -23.65
C LYS A 107 -14.99 11.19 -23.51
N LYS A 108 -14.96 12.27 -22.74
CA LYS A 108 -16.05 13.23 -22.52
C LYS A 108 -15.82 14.46 -23.37
#